data_AF-A0A368THU4-F1
#
_entry.id   AF-A0A368THU4-F1
#
_cell.length_a   1.000
_cell.length_b   1.000
_cell.length_c   1.000
_cell.angle_alpha   90.00
_cell.angle_beta   90.00
_cell.angle_gamma   90.00
#
_symmetry.space_group_name_H-M   'P 1'
#
loop_
_entity.id
_entity.type
_entity.pdbx_description
1 polymer ?
#
loop_
_entity_poly.entity_id
_entity_poly.type
_entity_poly.pdbx_seq_one_letter_code
_entity_poly.pdbx_strand_id
1 'polypeptide(L)' 'MLRRRAVVGGMVTVGLASGSMAKMSQADAQKVEQETGKKLEDLSEEELGAVEEKLGITEQEITDADEAALTT' A
#
# COMPACT_ATOMS: atom_id res chain seq x y z
N MET A 1 -18.26 -6.42 1.20
CA MET A 1 -17.42 -5.23 1.46
C MET A 1 -16.09 -5.49 0.80
N LEU A 2 -15.58 -4.59 -0.04
CA LEU A 2 -14.28 -4.76 -0.71
C LEU A 2 -13.17 -4.66 0.35
N ARG A 3 -12.22 -5.60 0.37
CA ARG A 3 -11.07 -5.50 1.28
C ARG A 3 -10.15 -4.40 0.76
N ARG A 4 -9.80 -3.43 1.61
CA ARG A 4 -8.87 -2.35 1.25
C ARG A 4 -7.41 -2.74 1.34
N ARG A 5 -7.09 -3.91 1.90
CA ARG A 5 -5.70 -4.39 2.07
C ARG A 5 -5.62 -5.90 1.95
N ALA A 6 -4.61 -6.38 1.24
CA ALA A 6 -4.27 -7.79 1.08
C ALA A 6 -2.76 -8.01 1.25
N VAL A 7 -2.37 -9.21 1.68
CA VAL A 7 -0.96 -9.62 1.77
C VAL A 7 -0.75 -10.88 0.92
N VAL A 8 0.10 -10.78 -0.10
CA VAL A 8 0.39 -11.88 -1.03
C VAL A 8 1.90 -12.05 -1.12
N GLY A 9 2.41 -13.22 -0.72
CA GLY A 9 3.85 -13.51 -0.81
C GLY A 9 4.77 -12.57 -0.02
N GLY A 10 4.28 -11.95 1.06
CA GLY A 10 5.02 -10.97 1.87
C GLY A 10 4.94 -9.53 1.36
N MET A 11 4.22 -9.30 0.26
CA MET A 11 3.91 -7.98 -0.27
C MET A 11 2.54 -7.52 0.24
N VAL A 12 2.39 -6.23 0.47
CA VAL A 12 1.14 -5.59 0.85
C VAL A 12 0.60 -4.84 -0.35
N THR A 13 -0.63 -5.15 -0.75
CA THR A 13 -1.38 -4.38 -1.73
C THR A 13 -2.53 -3.69 -1.01
N VAL A 14 -2.67 -2.39 -1.21
CA VAL A 14 -3.61 -1.55 -0.47
C VAL A 14 -4.30 -0.56 -1.40
N GLY A 15 -5.61 -0.39 -1.21
CA GLY A 15 -6.38 0.70 -1.81
C GLY A 15 -6.30 1.94 -0.92
N LEU A 16 -5.78 3.02 -1.48
CA LEU A 16 -5.63 4.32 -0.84
C LEU A 16 -6.96 5.06 -0.73
N ALA A 17 -7.00 6.12 0.08
CA ALA A 17 -8.20 6.93 0.27
C ALA A 17 -8.66 7.62 -1.03
N SER A 18 -7.73 7.90 -1.95
CA SER A 18 -7.97 8.41 -3.30
C SER A 18 -8.66 7.41 -4.24
N GLY A 19 -8.64 6.12 -3.89
CA GLY A 19 -9.10 5.03 -4.76
C GLY A 19 -8.03 4.44 -5.67
N SER A 20 -6.81 4.99 -5.67
CA SER A 20 -5.65 4.33 -6.28
C SER A 20 -5.19 3.13 -5.45
N MET A 21 -4.43 2.23 -6.06
CA MET A 21 -3.84 1.08 -5.38
C MET A 21 -2.32 1.24 -5.34
N ALA A 22 -1.73 0.88 -4.22
CA ALA A 22 -0.29 0.85 -4.03
C ALA A 22 0.16 -0.54 -3.57
N LYS A 23 1.37 -0.92 -3.95
CA LYS A 23 1.97 -2.18 -3.53
C LYS A 23 3.42 -2.00 -3.12
N MET A 24 3.75 -2.55 -1.95
CA MET A 24 5.08 -2.46 -1.36
C MET A 24 5.36 -3.67 -0.47
N SER A 25 6.59 -3.83 0.01
CA SER A 25 6.88 -4.90 0.97
C SER A 25 6.17 -4.67 2.29
N GLN A 26 5.88 -5.74 3.05
CA GLN A 26 5.29 -5.59 4.39
C GLN A 26 6.16 -4.77 5.34
N ALA A 27 7.49 -4.85 5.19
CA ALA A 27 8.41 -4.05 5.99
C ALA A 27 8.32 -2.55 5.64
N ASP A 28 8.21 -2.22 4.36
CA ASP A 28 8.10 -0.83 3.91
C ASP A 28 6.74 -0.23 4.27
N ALA A 29 5.67 -1.00 4.11
CA ALA A 29 4.34 -0.65 4.61
C ALA A 29 4.36 -0.25 6.09
N GLN A 30 5.07 -1.01 6.94
CA GLN A 30 5.22 -0.69 8.36
C GLN A 30 6.04 0.58 8.60
N LYS A 31 7.06 0.87 7.80
CA LYS A 31 7.85 2.11 7.92
C LYS A 31 6.98 3.31 7.53
N VAL A 32 6.20 3.21 6.47
CA VAL A 32 5.28 4.27 6.02
C VAL A 32 4.24 4.56 7.10
N GLU A 33 3.59 3.54 7.67
CA GLU A 33 2.61 3.74 8.76
C GLU A 33 3.27 4.36 10.01
N GLN A 34 4.51 4.00 10.33
CA GLN A 34 5.27 4.58 11.46
C GLN A 34 5.67 6.04 11.21
N GLU A 35 6.12 6.36 10.00
CA GLU A 35 6.55 7.71 9.61
C GLU A 35 5.36 8.67 9.54
N THR A 36 4.22 8.21 9.03
CA THR A 36 3.00 9.04 8.85
C THR A 36 2.12 9.07 10.09
N GLY A 37 2.18 8.04 10.95
CA GLY A 37 1.23 7.83 12.04
C GLY A 37 -0.19 7.45 11.56
N LYS A 38 -0.37 7.17 10.26
CA LYS A 38 -1.65 6.79 9.64
C LYS A 38 -1.59 5.37 9.11
N LYS A 39 -2.77 4.77 8.88
CA LYS A 39 -2.86 3.53 8.11
C LYS A 39 -2.70 3.81 6.62
N LEU A 40 -2.11 2.86 5.89
CA LEU A 40 -1.91 2.99 4.45
C LEU A 40 -3.23 3.25 3.70
N GLU A 41 -4.31 2.56 4.06
CA GLU A 41 -5.64 2.74 3.45
C GLU A 41 -6.27 4.12 3.73
N ASP A 42 -5.70 4.90 4.65
CA ASP A 42 -6.13 6.25 4.99
C ASP A 42 -5.22 7.34 4.39
N LEU A 43 -4.13 6.96 3.72
CA LEU A 43 -3.23 7.89 3.04
C LEU A 43 -3.80 8.30 1.68
N SER A 44 -3.51 9.54 1.27
CA SER A 44 -3.59 9.93 -0.13
C SER A 44 -2.36 9.45 -0.91
N GLU A 45 -2.47 9.40 -2.23
CA GLU A 45 -1.36 9.10 -3.13
C GLU A 45 -0.18 10.07 -2.97
N GLU A 46 -0.47 11.35 -2.74
CA GLU A 46 0.53 12.39 -2.54
C GLU A 46 1.28 12.22 -1.20
N GLU A 47 0.56 11.89 -0.12
CA GLU A 47 1.16 11.62 1.19
C GLU A 47 2.03 10.37 1.15
N LEU A 48 1.56 9.33 0.45
CA LEU A 48 2.32 8.10 0.27
C LEU A 48 3.60 8.37 -0.54
N GLY A 49 3.48 8.98 -1.72
CA GLY A 49 4.64 9.23 -2.59
C GLY A 49 5.72 10.09 -1.93
N ALA A 50 5.33 11.10 -1.15
CA ALA A 50 6.29 11.93 -0.41
C ALA A 50 7.07 11.13 0.65
N VAL A 51 6.41 10.18 1.32
CA VAL A 51 7.06 9.33 2.32
C VAL A 51 7.88 8.22 1.68
N GLU A 52 7.41 7.64 0.58
CA GLU A 52 8.16 6.65 -0.18
C GLU A 52 9.45 7.23 -0.76
N GLU A 53 9.40 8.43 -1.34
CA GLU A 53 10.59 9.14 -1.81
C GLU A 53 11.58 9.39 -0.66
N LYS A 54 11.07 9.85 0.49
CA LYS A 54 11.89 10.08 1.70
C LYS A 54 12.56 8.80 2.22
N LEU A 55 11.84 7.68 2.17
CA LEU A 55 12.31 6.39 2.69
C LEU A 55 13.08 5.56 1.64
N GLY A 56 13.14 6.02 0.39
CA GLY A 56 13.72 5.28 -0.72
C GLY A 56 12.95 4.00 -1.06
N ILE A 57 11.63 4.00 -0.84
CA ILE A 57 10.75 2.88 -1.17
C ILE A 57 10.39 2.99 -2.65
N THR A 58 10.35 1.86 -3.34
CA THR A 58 9.92 1.77 -4.73
C THR A 58 8.67 0.92 -4.80
N GLU A 59 7.58 1.50 -5.30
CA GLU A 59 6.35 0.77 -5.57
C GLU A 59 6.59 -0.42 -6.49
N GLN A 60 5.79 -1.45 -6.28
CA GLN A 60 5.88 -2.71 -7.00
C GLN A 60 4.68 -2.85 -7.91
N GLU A 61 4.87 -3.53 -9.03
CA GLU A 61 3.78 -3.78 -9.97
C GLU A 61 2.66 -4.60 -9.30
N ILE A 62 1.43 -4.11 -9.44
CA ILE A 62 0.22 -4.80 -9.00
C ILE A 62 -0.09 -5.89 -10.02
N THR A 63 -0.31 -7.10 -9.53
CA THR A 63 -0.60 -8.28 -10.35
C THR A 63 -2.06 -8.69 -10.21
N ASP A 64 -2.56 -9.49 -11.15
CA ASP A 64 -3.91 -10.07 -11.09
C ASP A 64 -4.19 -10.82 -9.77
N ALA A 65 -3.16 -11.45 -9.19
CA ALA A 65 -3.28 -12.15 -7.91
C ALA A 65 -3.54 -11.17 -6.75
N ASP A 66 -3.00 -9.96 -6.83
CA ASP A 66 -3.24 -8.91 -5.84
C ASP A 66 -4.68 -8.38 -5.95
N GLU A 67 -5.17 -8.15 -7.16
CA GLU A 67 -6.56 -7.71 -7.41
C GLU A 67 -7.57 -8.77 -6.95
N ALA A 68 -7.30 -10.05 -7.23
CA ALA A 68 -8.12 -11.16 -6.76
C ALA A 68 -8.17 -11.23 -5.22
N ALA A 69 -7.07 -10.90 -4.54
CA ALA A 69 -6.97 -10.90 -3.08
C ALA A 69 -7.74 -9.75 -2.42
N LEU A 70 -7.97 -8.63 -3.12
CA LEU A 70 -8.77 -7.49 -2.65
C LEU A 70 -10.28 -7.68 -2.84
N THR A 71 -10.67 -8.56 -3.77
CA THR A 71 -12.07 -8.80 -4.16
C THR A 71 -12.72 -10.02 -3.50
N THR A 72 -11.95 -10.90 -2.85
CA THR A 72 -12.40 -12.10 -2.12
C THR A 72 -12.74 -11.82 -0.65
#